data_AF-A0A5K1FYK8-F1
#
_entry.id   AF-A0A5K1FYK8-F1
#
_cell.length_a   1.000
_cell.length_b   1.000
_cell.length_c   1.000
_cell.angle_alpha   90.00
_cell.angle_beta   90.00
_cell.angle_gamma   90.00
#
_symmetry.space_group_name_H-M   'P 1'
#
loop_
_entity.id
_entity.type
_entity.pdbx_description
1 polymer ?
#
loop_
_entity_poly.entity_id
_entity_poly.type
_entity_poly.pdbx_seq_one_letter_code
_entity_poly.pdbx_strand_id
1 'polypeptide(L)'
;LDLNCGKFLGQYTMGAVKAGILNESAVNTAIANNFRVLMRLGFFDGDPSKQPYGNLGPKDVCTPQNQELAAEAARQGIVLLKNSKGSLPLSASSIKSLAVIGPNANVTKTMIGNYE
;
A
#
# COMPACT_ATOMS: atom_id res chain seq x y z
N LEU A 1 20.31 11.58 4.00
CA LEU A 1 19.55 10.63 3.16
C LEU A 1 19.98 9.24 3.61
N ASP A 2 19.10 8.51 4.27
CA ASP A 2 19.50 7.27 4.96
C ASP A 2 19.31 6.01 4.10
N LEU A 3 18.51 6.12 3.04
CA LEU A 3 18.21 5.05 2.10
C LEU A 3 18.23 5.57 0.67
N ASN A 4 18.68 4.73 -0.26
CA ASN A 4 18.54 4.94 -1.68
C ASN A 4 17.86 3.72 -2.30
N CYS A 5 16.63 3.91 -2.78
CA CYS A 5 15.97 2.92 -3.62
C CYS A 5 16.61 2.99 -5.02
N GLY A 6 17.73 2.29 -5.17
CA GLY A 6 18.59 2.38 -6.34
C GLY A 6 20.00 1.90 -6.02
N LYS A 7 20.93 2.06 -6.97
CA LYS A 7 22.32 1.59 -6.83
C LYS A 7 23.30 2.70 -6.48
N PHE A 8 22.87 3.96 -6.48
CA PHE A 8 23.77 5.11 -6.41
C PHE A 8 24.61 5.11 -5.13
N LEU A 9 23.98 4.98 -3.96
CA LEU A 9 24.74 4.96 -2.71
C LEU A 9 25.66 3.73 -2.61
N GLY A 10 25.20 2.56 -3.04
CA GLY A 10 26.03 1.35 -3.05
C GLY A 10 27.26 1.47 -3.98
N GLN A 11 27.14 2.20 -5.08
CA GLN A 11 28.20 2.37 -6.08
C GLN A 11 29.22 3.46 -5.72
N TYR A 12 28.75 4.61 -5.21
CA TYR A 12 29.59 5.81 -5.12
C TYR A 12 30.01 6.22 -3.71
N THR A 13 29.34 5.72 -2.66
CA THR A 13 29.58 6.19 -1.28
C THR A 13 31.01 5.93 -0.81
N MET A 14 31.57 4.75 -1.06
CA MET A 14 32.95 4.44 -0.68
C MET A 14 33.96 5.36 -1.38
N GLY A 15 33.74 5.67 -2.66
CA GLY A 15 34.59 6.60 -3.40
C GLY A 15 34.54 8.01 -2.82
N ALA A 16 33.33 8.50 -2.49
CA ALA A 16 33.14 9.81 -1.86
C ALA A 16 33.80 9.93 -0.48
N VAL A 17 33.75 8.85 0.33
CA VAL A 17 34.46 8.80 1.62
C VAL A 17 35.97 8.84 1.42
N LYS A 18 36.51 8.01 0.53
CA LYS A 18 37.95 7.99 0.21
C LYS A 18 38.45 9.33 -0.34
N ALA A 19 37.60 10.06 -1.07
CA ALA A 19 37.92 11.38 -1.61
C ALA A 19 37.73 12.53 -0.61
N GLY A 20 37.29 12.25 0.63
CA GLY A 20 37.02 13.29 1.65
C GLY A 20 35.79 14.16 1.35
N ILE A 21 35.00 13.81 0.34
CA ILE A 21 33.75 14.51 -0.02
C ILE A 21 32.64 14.19 1.00
N LEU A 22 32.71 13.00 1.62
CA LEU A 22 31.75 12.53 2.61
C LEU A 22 32.47 12.00 3.85
N ASN A 23 32.05 12.44 5.03
CA ASN A 23 32.54 11.86 6.28
C ASN A 23 31.91 10.48 6.52
N GLU A 24 32.72 9.51 6.92
CA GLU A 24 32.23 8.15 7.27
C GLU A 24 31.18 8.16 8.38
N SER A 25 31.26 9.11 9.33
CA SER A 25 30.26 9.28 10.39
C SER A 25 28.84 9.53 9.87
N ALA A 26 28.71 10.15 8.69
CA ALA A 26 27.43 10.35 8.03
C ALA A 26 26.85 9.01 7.53
N VAL A 27 27.71 8.12 7.02
CA VAL A 27 27.31 6.75 6.63
C VAL A 27 26.89 5.95 7.85
N ASN A 28 27.66 6.04 8.94
CA ASN A 28 27.34 5.36 10.21
C ASN A 28 26.00 5.81 10.76
N THR A 29 25.70 7.11 10.68
CA THR A 29 24.41 7.66 11.13
C THR A 29 23.24 7.14 10.28
N ALA A 30 23.40 7.13 8.95
CA ALA A 30 22.39 6.57 8.04
C ALA A 30 22.10 5.09 8.35
N ILE A 31 23.13 4.28 8.57
CA ILE A 31 22.99 2.86 8.93
C ILE A 31 22.32 2.73 10.31
N ALA A 32 22.78 3.49 11.31
CA ALA A 32 22.24 3.44 12.66
C ALA A 32 20.74 3.79 12.70
N ASN A 33 20.29 4.76 11.90
CA ASN A 33 18.88 5.11 11.79
C ASN A 33 18.03 3.95 11.24
N ASN A 34 18.51 3.26 10.20
CA ASN A 34 17.84 2.09 9.65
C ASN A 34 17.76 0.93 10.66
N PHE A 35 18.88 0.61 11.30
CA PHE A 35 18.92 -0.46 12.30
C PHE A 35 18.05 -0.14 13.52
N ARG A 36 17.95 1.14 13.92
CA ARG A 36 17.05 1.54 15.01
C ARG A 36 15.58 1.23 14.67
N VAL A 37 15.16 1.38 13.42
CA VAL A 37 13.81 1.00 12.99
C VAL A 37 13.63 -0.52 13.03
N LEU A 38 14.61 -1.28 12.53
CA LEU A 38 14.58 -2.75 12.59
C LEU A 38 14.51 -3.27 14.04
N MET A 39 15.28 -2.68 14.96
CA MET A 39 15.23 -2.98 16.39
C MET A 39 13.84 -2.68 16.98
N ARG A 40 13.24 -1.52 16.65
CA ARG A 40 11.87 -1.18 17.11
C ARG A 40 10.80 -2.14 16.61
N LEU A 41 11.03 -2.80 15.48
CA LEU A 41 10.14 -3.81 14.91
C LEU A 41 10.43 -5.23 15.43
N GLY A 42 11.39 -5.38 16.36
CA GLY A 42 11.75 -6.67 16.96
C GLY A 42 12.53 -7.59 16.01
N PHE A 43 13.14 -7.05 14.95
CA PHE A 43 13.83 -7.85 13.93
C PHE A 43 15.00 -8.66 14.49
N PHE A 44 15.57 -8.24 15.62
CA PHE A 44 16.70 -8.89 16.29
C PHE A 44 16.32 -9.62 17.58
N ASP A 45 15.03 -9.73 17.90
CA ASP A 45 14.54 -10.20 19.21
C ASP A 45 14.32 -11.73 19.24
N GLY A 46 15.16 -12.48 18.53
CA GLY A 46 15.14 -13.95 18.51
C GLY A 46 14.03 -14.53 17.64
N ASP A 47 13.27 -15.48 18.18
CA ASP A 47 12.23 -16.22 17.45
C ASP A 47 11.09 -15.28 17.00
N PRO A 48 10.89 -15.06 15.69
CA PRO A 48 9.87 -14.14 15.18
C PRO A 48 8.46 -14.51 15.63
N SER A 49 8.14 -15.80 15.83
CA SER A 49 6.81 -16.26 16.25
C SER A 49 6.43 -15.77 17.66
N LYS A 50 7.42 -15.40 18.47
CA LYS A 50 7.23 -14.85 19.82
C LYS A 50 7.11 -13.32 19.83
N GLN A 51 7.24 -12.67 18.68
CA GLN A 51 7.16 -11.21 18.53
C GLN A 51 5.72 -10.74 18.25
N PRO A 52 5.39 -9.44 18.46
CA PRO A 52 4.02 -8.93 18.36
C PRO A 52 3.30 -9.22 17.04
N TYR A 53 4.04 -9.30 15.93
CA TYR A 53 3.49 -9.57 14.59
C TYR A 53 3.77 -10.99 14.08
N GLY A 54 4.45 -11.82 14.87
CA GLY A 54 4.96 -13.13 14.48
C GLY A 54 3.90 -14.16 14.09
N ASN A 55 2.68 -13.97 14.57
CA ASN A 55 1.57 -14.89 14.36
C ASN A 55 0.64 -14.50 13.19
N LEU A 56 0.92 -13.36 12.54
CA LEU A 56 0.21 -12.96 11.33
C LEU A 56 0.62 -13.85 10.16
N GLY A 57 -0.35 -14.32 9.39
CA GLY A 57 -0.09 -15.18 8.24
C GLY A 57 -1.24 -15.21 7.23
N PRO A 58 -1.25 -16.20 6.32
CA PRO A 58 -2.24 -16.27 5.24
C PRO A 58 -3.70 -16.27 5.71
N LYS A 59 -3.98 -16.80 6.90
CA LYS A 59 -5.33 -16.80 7.50
C LYS A 59 -5.85 -15.40 7.85
N ASP A 60 -4.95 -14.43 8.03
CA ASP A 60 -5.26 -13.05 8.40
C ASP A 60 -5.39 -12.15 7.16
N VAL A 61 -5.08 -12.68 5.97
CA VAL A 61 -5.15 -11.99 4.67
C VAL A 61 -6.51 -12.27 4.02
N CYS A 62 -7.08 -11.25 3.36
CA CYS A 62 -8.35 -11.36 2.61
C CYS A 62 -9.52 -11.96 3.41
N THR A 63 -9.57 -11.73 4.72
CA THR A 63 -10.69 -12.13 5.58
C THR A 63 -11.99 -11.45 5.12
N PRO A 64 -13.18 -12.02 5.44
CA PRO A 64 -14.46 -11.37 5.12
C PRO A 64 -14.56 -9.93 5.64
N GLN A 65 -14.00 -9.66 6.81
CA GLN A 65 -13.96 -8.33 7.42
C GLN A 65 -13.09 -7.37 6.61
N ASN A 66 -11.92 -7.80 6.12
CA ASN A 66 -11.05 -6.98 5.29
C ASN A 66 -11.66 -6.71 3.90
N GLN A 67 -12.35 -7.70 3.32
CA GLN A 67 -13.08 -7.52 2.06
C GLN A 67 -14.23 -6.51 2.21
N GLU A 68 -14.99 -6.60 3.29
CA GLU A 68 -16.08 -5.66 3.56
C GLU A 68 -15.55 -4.26 3.84
N LEU A 69 -14.42 -4.12 4.53
CA LEU A 69 -13.76 -2.82 4.73
C LEU A 69 -13.41 -2.16 3.38
N ALA A 70 -12.86 -2.93 2.44
CA ALA A 70 -12.57 -2.44 1.09
C ALA A 70 -13.85 -2.06 0.32
N ALA A 71 -14.91 -2.87 0.44
CA ALA A 71 -16.21 -2.57 -0.16
C ALA A 71 -16.84 -1.30 0.42
N GLU A 72 -16.75 -1.10 1.74
CA GLU A 72 -17.28 0.07 2.41
C GLU A 72 -16.52 1.34 2.03
N ALA A 73 -15.19 1.27 1.97
CA ALA A 73 -14.38 2.38 1.45
C ALA A 73 -14.80 2.77 0.02
N ALA A 74 -15.08 1.80 -0.84
CA ALA A 74 -15.60 2.05 -2.17
C ALA A 74 -17.00 2.69 -2.15
N ARG A 75 -17.94 2.19 -1.33
CA ARG A 75 -19.30 2.75 -1.20
C ARG A 75 -19.27 4.21 -0.74
N GLN A 76 -18.42 4.53 0.24
CA GLN A 76 -18.28 5.89 0.76
C GLN A 76 -17.54 6.82 -0.21
N GLY A 77 -16.66 6.27 -1.05
CA GLY A 77 -15.86 7.04 -2.02
C GLY A 77 -16.59 7.40 -3.32
N ILE A 78 -17.74 6.78 -3.62
CA ILE A 78 -18.51 7.08 -4.84
C ILE A 78 -19.12 8.49 -4.76
N VAL A 79 -18.84 9.32 -5.77
CA VAL A 79 -19.35 10.69 -5.86
C VAL A 79 -20.50 10.80 -6.87
N LEU A 80 -21.67 11.22 -6.41
CA LEU A 80 -22.82 11.53 -7.28
C LEU A 80 -22.71 12.98 -7.80
N LEU A 81 -22.18 13.15 -9.01
CA LEU A 81 -21.97 14.49 -9.60
C LEU A 81 -23.26 15.15 -10.12
N LYS A 82 -24.23 14.37 -10.59
CA LYS A 82 -25.50 14.86 -11.14
C LYS A 82 -26.62 13.86 -10.86
N ASN A 83 -27.78 14.35 -10.43
CA ASN A 83 -28.98 13.54 -10.26
C ASN A 83 -30.23 14.32 -10.72
N SER A 84 -30.91 13.82 -11.75
CA SER A 84 -32.19 14.39 -12.19
C SER A 84 -33.34 13.77 -11.38
N LYS A 85 -34.44 14.52 -11.21
CA LYS A 85 -35.60 14.06 -10.43
C LYS A 85 -36.13 12.73 -10.98
N GLY A 86 -36.15 11.70 -10.13
CA GLY A 86 -36.64 10.37 -10.47
C GLY A 86 -35.64 9.46 -11.20
N SER A 87 -34.38 9.87 -11.37
CA SER A 87 -33.36 9.03 -12.01
C SER A 87 -32.73 8.01 -11.05
N LEU A 88 -32.21 8.47 -9.90
CA LEU A 88 -31.65 7.61 -8.85
C LEU A 88 -32.34 7.88 -7.49
N PRO A 89 -32.49 6.86 -6.63
CA PRO A 89 -32.09 5.45 -6.84
C PRO A 89 -33.02 4.71 -7.82
N LEU A 90 -32.49 3.70 -8.50
CA LEU A 90 -33.28 2.87 -9.41
C LEU A 90 -34.34 2.08 -8.63
N SER A 91 -35.55 1.98 -9.19
CA SER A 91 -36.65 1.22 -8.59
C SER A 91 -36.72 -0.18 -9.18
N ALA A 92 -36.39 -1.19 -8.38
CA ALA A 92 -36.48 -2.60 -8.78
C ALA A 92 -37.94 -3.08 -9.03
N SER A 93 -38.93 -2.38 -8.48
CA SER A 93 -40.34 -2.68 -8.74
C SER A 93 -40.78 -2.27 -10.14
N SER A 94 -40.24 -1.17 -10.67
CA SER A 94 -40.60 -0.62 -11.98
C SER A 94 -39.67 -1.05 -13.12
N ILE A 95 -38.37 -1.21 -12.85
CA ILE A 95 -37.37 -1.58 -13.87
C ILE A 95 -37.21 -3.11 -13.87
N LYS A 96 -37.52 -3.76 -15.00
CA LYS A 96 -37.42 -5.22 -15.18
C LYS A 96 -36.17 -5.67 -15.93
N SER A 97 -35.53 -4.77 -16.66
CA SER A 97 -34.30 -5.01 -17.39
C SER A 97 -33.43 -3.76 -17.38
N LEU A 98 -32.12 -3.94 -17.42
CA LEU A 98 -31.12 -2.87 -17.43
C LEU A 98 -30.06 -3.19 -18.47
N ALA A 99 -29.76 -2.23 -19.34
CA ALA A 99 -28.61 -2.32 -20.24
C ALA A 99 -27.38 -1.69 -19.56
N VAL A 100 -26.30 -2.45 -19.43
CA VAL A 100 -25.01 -1.97 -18.90
C VAL A 100 -24.06 -1.81 -20.08
N ILE A 101 -23.69 -0.57 -20.40
CA ILE A 101 -22.94 -0.22 -21.61
C ILE A 101 -21.73 0.63 -21.25
N GLY A 102 -20.60 0.35 -21.89
CA GLY A 102 -19.37 1.14 -21.79
C GLY A 102 -18.14 0.26 -21.57
N PRO A 103 -16.93 0.80 -21.81
CA PRO A 103 -15.68 0.04 -21.69
C PRO A 103 -15.41 -0.46 -20.27
N ASN A 104 -16.01 0.18 -19.26
CA ASN A 104 -15.87 -0.19 -17.85
C ASN A 104 -17.00 -1.10 -17.32
N ALA A 105 -17.87 -1.63 -18.19
CA ALA A 105 -19.00 -2.45 -17.77
C ALA A 105 -18.59 -3.82 -17.19
N ASN A 106 -17.46 -4.37 -17.62
CA ASN A 106 -16.97 -5.69 -17.21
C ASN A 106 -15.44 -5.71 -17.10
N VAL A 107 -14.88 -4.84 -16.25
CA VAL A 107 -13.43 -4.71 -16.04
C VAL A 107 -13.03 -5.21 -14.65
N THR A 108 -11.85 -5.81 -14.57
CA THR A 108 -11.23 -6.26 -13.32
C THR A 108 -10.01 -5.40 -12.99
N LYS A 109 -8.96 -5.48 -13.81
CA LYS A 109 -7.70 -4.75 -13.59
C LYS A 109 -7.85 -3.23 -13.58
N THR A 110 -8.70 -2.68 -14.45
CA THR A 110 -8.95 -1.24 -14.46
C THR A 110 -9.48 -0.71 -13.12
N MET A 111 -10.20 -1.54 -12.35
CA MET A 111 -10.78 -1.14 -11.06
C MET A 111 -9.74 -1.02 -9.94
N ILE A 112 -8.59 -1.68 -10.06
CA ILE A 112 -7.52 -1.67 -9.05
C ILE A 112 -6.47 -0.57 -9.30
N GLY A 113 -6.44 0.00 -10.51
CA GLY A 113 -5.65 1.20 -10.82
C GLY A 113 -4.19 0.89 -11.18
N ASN A 114 -3.27 1.20 -10.26
CA ASN A 114 -1.82 1.05 -10.43
C ASN A 114 -1.19 0.50 -9.14
N TYR A 115 0.15 0.36 -9.12
CA TYR A 115 0.87 -0.29 -8.02
C TYR A 115 0.38 -1.73 -7.74
N GLU A 116 0.00 -2.44 -8.80
CA GLU A 116 -0.18 -3.90 -8.80
C GLU A 116 1.15 -4.64 -8.59
#